data_AF-A0A368FJ87-F1
#
_entry.id   AF-A0A368FJ87-F1
#
_cell.length_a   1.000
_cell.length_b   1.000
_cell.length_c   1.000
_cell.angle_alpha   90.00
_cell.angle_beta   90.00
_cell.angle_gamma   90.00
#
_symmetry.space_group_name_H-M   'P 1'
#
loop_
_entity.id
_entity.type
_entity.pdbx_description
1 polymer ?
#
loop_
_entity_poly.entity_id
_entity_poly.type
_entity_poly.pdbx_seq_one_letter_code
_entity_poly.pdbx_strand_id
1 'polypeptide(L)' 'MATTATSAYHVAQLIDKMMSVDKDYRFMAVNDLMRELQTNNMRLDDDSEKK' A
#
# COMPACT_ATOMS: atom_id res chain seq x y z
N MET A 1 0.03 -11.40 18.50
CA MET A 1 -0.54 -10.28 17.72
C MET A 1 -0.40 -10.64 16.27
N ALA A 2 -1.51 -10.82 15.53
CA ALA A 2 -1.45 -11.12 14.11
C ALA A 2 -0.99 -9.85 13.37
N THR A 3 0.20 -9.88 12.79
CA THR A 3 0.65 -8.82 11.88
C THR A 3 -0.12 -9.00 10.58
N THR A 4 -1.17 -8.20 10.38
CA THR A 4 -1.93 -8.15 9.13
C THR A 4 -0.96 -7.82 8.00
N ALA A 5 -0.79 -8.74 7.06
CA ALA A 5 0.05 -8.52 5.89
C ALA A 5 -0.49 -7.34 5.07
N THR A 6 0.40 -6.50 4.56
CA THR A 6 0.00 -5.40 3.69
C THR A 6 -0.40 -6.01 2.35
N SER A 7 -1.69 -5.93 2.03
CA SER A 7 -2.24 -6.42 0.77
C SER A 7 -1.78 -5.54 -0.39
N ALA A 8 -1.46 -6.15 -1.53
CA ALA A 8 -1.19 -5.44 -2.78
C ALA A 8 -2.32 -4.48 -3.18
N TYR A 9 -3.57 -4.80 -2.81
CA TYR A 9 -4.72 -3.91 -3.04
C TYR A 9 -4.60 -2.59 -2.26
N HIS A 10 -4.12 -2.64 -1.01
CA HIS A 10 -3.91 -1.44 -0.22
C HIS A 10 -2.84 -0.53 -0.83
N VAL A 11 -1.74 -1.13 -1.33
CA VAL A 11 -0.68 -0.42 -2.02
C VAL A 11 -1.19 0.25 -3.30
N ALA A 12 -2.01 -0.46 -4.10
CA ALA A 12 -2.64 0.10 -5.29
C ALA A 12 -3.51 1.33 -4.96
N GLN A 13 -4.29 1.27 -3.88
CA GLN A 13 -5.08 2.43 -3.43
C GLN A 13 -4.21 3.62 -3.01
N LEU A 14 -3.06 3.38 -2.37
CA LEU A 14 -2.13 4.45 -2.03
C LEU A 14 -1.55 5.10 -3.28
N ILE A 15 -1.17 4.31 -4.29
CA ILE A 15 -0.68 4.80 -5.58
C ILE A 15 -1.73 5.67 -6.28
N ASP A 16 -3.00 5.25 -6.31
CA ASP A 16 -4.08 6.04 -6.89
C ASP A 16 -4.25 7.40 -6.18
N LYS A 17 -4.16 7.40 -4.85
CA LYS A 17 -4.26 8.64 -4.05
C LYS A 17 -3.07 9.59 -4.26
N MET A 18 -1.90 9.08 -4.65
CA MET A 18 -0.75 9.92 -5.03
C MET A 18 -1.00 10.73 -6.30
N MET A 19 -2.00 10.35 -7.12
CA MET A 19 -2.44 11.09 -8.31
C MET A 19 -3.56 12.10 -8.03
N SER A 20 -4.00 12.23 -6.77
CA SER A 20 -5.03 13.20 -6.38
C SER A 20 -4.62 14.63 -6.73
N VAL A 21 -5.59 15.46 -7.12
CA VAL A 21 -5.39 16.91 -7.32
C VAL A 21 -5.07 17.64 -6.00
N ASP A 22 -5.53 17.08 -4.88
CA ASP A 22 -5.32 17.62 -3.55
C ASP A 22 -3.93 17.23 -3.01
N LYS A 23 -3.14 18.26 -2.67
CA LYS A 23 -1.76 18.12 -2.19
C LYS A 23 -1.70 17.34 -0.87
N ASP A 24 -2.62 17.55 0.04
CA ASP A 24 -2.58 16.94 1.36
C ASP A 24 -2.87 15.45 1.26
N TYR A 25 -3.81 15.07 0.37
CA TYR A 25 -4.02 13.66 0.02
C TYR A 25 -2.79 13.01 -0.61
N ARG A 26 -2.09 13.70 -1.53
CA ARG A 26 -0.84 13.17 -2.09
C ARG A 26 0.22 12.98 -1.01
N PHE A 27 0.38 13.96 -0.10
CA PHE A 27 1.37 13.88 0.96
C PHE A 27 1.08 12.73 1.94
N MET A 28 -0.18 12.57 2.35
CA MET A 28 -0.60 11.44 3.19
C MET A 28 -0.33 10.10 2.49
N ALA A 29 -0.73 9.97 1.22
CA ALA A 29 -0.55 8.73 0.46
C ALA A 29 0.94 8.36 0.29
N VAL A 30 1.81 9.34 0.03
CA VAL A 30 3.27 9.11 -0.04
C VAL A 30 3.83 8.70 1.33
N ASN A 31 3.39 9.32 2.43
CA ASN A 31 3.86 8.97 3.77
C ASN A 31 3.48 7.54 4.14
N ASP A 32 2.21 7.19 3.91
CA ASP A 32 1.69 5.85 4.21
C ASP A 32 2.40 4.80 3.35
N LEU A 33 2.59 5.05 2.05
CA LEU A 33 3.33 4.13 1.17
C LEU A 33 4.77 3.90 1.64
N MET A 34 5.48 4.95 2.05
CA MET A 34 6.84 4.81 2.58
C MET A 34 6.88 3.98 3.86
N ARG A 35 5.89 4.14 4.75
CA ARG A 35 5.78 3.31 5.97
C ARG A 35 5.55 1.85 5.62
N GLU A 36 4.64 1.57 4.68
CA GLU A 36 4.37 0.19 4.25
C GLU A 36 5.64 -0.48 3.70
N LEU A 37 6.41 0.21 2.86
CA LEU A 37 7.68 -0.29 2.33
C LEU A 37 8.73 -0.55 3.44
N GLN A 38 8.76 0.28 4.49
CA GLN A 38 9.69 0.11 5.61
C GLN A 38 9.33 -1.09 6.50
N THR A 39 8.05 -1.43 6.62
CA THR A 39 7.60 -2.55 7.46
C THR A 39 7.92 -3.92 6.87
N ASN A 40 8.35 -4.01 5.61
CA ASN A 40 8.71 -5.26 4.91
C ASN A 40 7.63 -6.37 5.01
N ASN A 41 6.37 -5.99 5.24
CA ASN A 41 5.26 -6.92 5.45
C ASN A 41 4.32 -7.01 4.24
N MET A 42 4.79 -6.55 3.07
CA MET A 42 4.06 -6.68 1.81
C MET A 42 4.08 -8.14 1.37
N ARG A 43 2.89 -8.73 1.27
CA ARG A 43 2.72 -10.09 0.75
C ARG A 43 1.92 -9.99 -0.53
N LEU A 44 2.43 -10.61 -1.59
CA LEU A 44 1.61 -10.99 -2.73
C LEU A 44 0.63 -12.04 -2.22
N ASP A 45 -0.66 -11.90 -2.50
CA ASP A 45 -1.59 -12.94 -2.08
C ASP A 45 -1.23 -14.25 -2.79
N ASP A 46 -1.35 -15.36 -2.06
CA ASP A 46 -1.04 -16.71 -2.58
C ASP A 46 -2.00 -17.11 -3.73
N ASP A 47 -3.11 -16.37 -3.92
CA ASP A 47 -4.10 -16.59 -4.97
C ASP A 47 -3.67 -15.99 -6.33
N SER A 48 -2.80 -14.99 -6.31
CA SER A 48 -2.23 -14.31 -7.48
C SER A 48 -1.13 -15.15 -8.12
N GLU A 49 -0.47 -16.02 -7.36
CA GLU A 49 0.52 -16.98 -7.85
C GLU A 49 -0.11 -18.18 -8.59
N LYS A 50 -1.43 -18.38 -8.50
CA LYS A 50 -2.15 -19.55 -9.08
C LYS A 50 -2.89 -19.26 -10.39
N LYS A 51 -2.59 -18.15 -11.07
CA LYS A 51 -3.14 -17.87 -12.41
C LYS A 51 -2.24 -18.32 -13.55
#